data_AF-A0A7V8Y6U9-F1
#
_entry.id   AF-A0A7V8Y6U9-F1
#
_cell.length_a   1.000
_cell.length_b   1.000
_cell.length_c   1.000
_cell.angle_alpha   90.00
_cell.angle_beta   90.00
_cell.angle_gamma   90.00
#
_symmetry.space_group_name_H-M   'P 1'
#
loop_
_entity.id
_entity.type
_entity.pdbx_description
1 polymer ?
#
loop_
_entity_poly.entity_id
_entity_poly.type
_entity_poly.pdbx_seq_one_letter_code
_entity_poly.pdbx_strand_id
1 'polypeptide(L)'
;MRQAHPGGERGAYTSFADKLDAAREYKDFERLAWPVLVDDLEGTVHRAYSREMADPSFLIDADGRVSFYCMWTHVPTLAEAIDELLGQGGRAAPVLGGTDRTPHLFASFVDGYRGPRRGGRRAVLEYDLGGLGAGTLSFLGNKLKPVLAPLALRSTPLRGRS
;
A
#
# COMPACT_ATOMS: atom_id res chain seq x y z
N MET A 1 10.68 -0.15 6.46
CA MET A 1 9.72 0.74 5.77
C MET A 1 10.41 1.47 4.63
N ARG A 2 9.90 1.32 3.40
CA ARG A 2 10.22 2.19 2.25
C ARG A 2 8.92 2.91 1.91
N GLN A 3 8.91 4.24 1.93
CA GLN A 3 7.69 4.98 1.62
C GLN A 3 7.33 4.76 0.15
N ALA A 4 6.06 4.46 -0.15
CA ALA A 4 5.57 4.36 -1.52
C ALA A 4 5.78 5.67 -2.30
N HIS A 5 5.71 6.81 -1.59
CA HIS A 5 6.06 8.13 -2.08
C HIS A 5 6.75 8.92 -0.95
N PRO A 6 8.10 8.91 -0.86
CA PRO A 6 8.79 9.91 -0.06
C PRO A 6 8.47 11.24 -0.72
N GLY A 7 7.86 12.15 0.03
CA GLY A 7 7.60 13.48 -0.50
C GLY A 7 8.88 14.14 -0.99
N GLY A 8 8.80 14.98 -2.03
CA GLY A 8 9.96 15.66 -2.61
C GLY A 8 10.78 16.56 -1.66
N GLU A 9 10.39 16.67 -0.39
CA GLU A 9 11.20 17.29 0.67
C GLU A 9 12.25 16.36 1.29
N ARG A 10 12.07 15.03 1.19
CA ARG A 10 13.02 14.03 1.68
C ARG A 10 13.54 13.21 0.51
N GLY A 11 14.82 13.41 0.18
CA GLY A 11 15.53 12.57 -0.80
C GLY A 11 15.65 11.11 -0.33
N ALA A 12 16.41 10.30 -1.08
CA ALA A 12 16.80 8.98 -0.61
C ALA A 12 17.43 9.08 0.79
N TYR A 13 17.04 8.19 1.71
CA TYR A 13 17.63 8.15 3.04
C TYR A 13 19.15 7.94 2.92
N THR A 14 19.93 8.81 3.57
CA THR A 14 21.39 8.74 3.59
C THR A 14 21.91 8.09 4.88
N SER A 15 21.04 7.92 5.88
CA SER A 15 21.36 7.22 7.12
C SER A 15 20.16 6.41 7.65
N PHE A 16 20.44 5.42 8.49
CA PHE A 16 19.41 4.66 9.19
C PHE A 16 18.62 5.54 10.18
N ALA A 17 19.27 6.52 10.81
CA ALA A 17 18.63 7.45 11.74
C ALA A 17 17.52 8.26 11.05
N ASP A 18 17.80 8.82 9.87
CA ASP A 18 16.80 9.57 9.09
C ASP A 18 15.60 8.70 8.70
N LYS A 19 15.87 7.44 8.34
CA LYS A 19 14.83 6.46 8.00
C LYS A 19 13.97 6.10 9.20
N LEU A 20 14.59 5.97 10.38
CA LEU A 20 13.91 5.69 11.64
C LEU A 20 13.02 6.86 12.08
N ASP A 21 13.51 8.09 11.98
CA ASP A 21 12.72 9.28 12.33
C ASP A 21 11.54 9.47 11.38
N ALA A 22 11.76 9.27 10.08
CA ALA A 22 10.66 9.28 9.11
C ALA A 22 9.61 8.18 9.36
N ALA A 23 10.02 7.02 9.88
CA ALA A 23 9.09 5.95 10.25
C ALA A 23 8.28 6.27 11.51
N ARG A 24 8.89 6.96 12.49
CA ARG A 24 8.20 7.45 13.70
C ARG A 24 7.14 8.48 13.35
N GLU A 25 7.50 9.48 12.58
CA GLU A 25 6.54 10.48 12.10
C GLU A 25 5.40 9.86 11.30
N TYR A 26 5.70 8.86 10.46
CA TYR A 26 4.68 8.12 9.72
C TYR A 26 3.72 7.39 10.66
N LYS A 27 4.24 6.70 11.68
CA LYS A 27 3.43 6.00 12.68
C LYS A 27 2.51 6.95 13.43
N ASP A 28 3.03 8.11 13.84
CA ASP A 28 2.27 9.12 14.59
C ASP A 28 1.21 9.80 13.71
N PHE A 29 1.58 10.14 12.47
CA PHE A 29 0.67 10.78 11.51
C PHE A 29 -0.50 9.88 11.12
N GLU A 30 -0.23 8.61 10.78
CA GLU A 30 -1.27 7.63 10.44
C GLU A 30 -1.95 7.03 11.68
N ARG A 31 -1.46 7.34 12.89
CA ARG A 31 -1.95 6.82 14.18
C ARG A 31 -1.99 5.28 14.20
N LEU A 32 -0.91 4.66 13.71
CA LEU A 32 -0.86 3.21 13.62
C LEU A 32 -0.77 2.58 15.01
N ALA A 33 -1.72 1.70 15.31
CA ALA A 33 -1.78 0.98 16.58
C ALA A 33 -0.75 -0.18 16.64
N TRP A 34 -0.20 -0.60 15.50
CA TRP A 34 0.72 -1.72 15.40
C TRP A 34 2.20 -1.30 15.34
N PRO A 35 3.13 -2.23 15.63
CA PRO A 35 4.55 -2.00 15.44
C PRO A 35 4.91 -1.66 13.99
N VAL A 36 5.88 -0.77 13.82
CA VAL A 36 6.45 -0.42 12.50
C VAL A 36 7.92 -0.82 12.50
N LEU A 37 8.30 -1.74 11.60
CA LEU A 37 9.68 -2.18 11.44
C LEU A 37 10.38 -1.40 10.32
N VAL A 38 11.61 -0.97 10.60
CA VAL A 38 12.44 -0.19 9.69
C VAL A 38 13.55 -1.08 9.13
N ASP A 39 13.39 -1.44 7.86
CA ASP A 39 14.41 -2.12 7.05
C ASP A 39 15.73 -1.34 7.02
N ASP A 40 16.85 -2.02 6.77
CA ASP A 40 18.18 -1.41 6.69
C ASP A 40 18.30 -0.42 5.51
N LEU A 41 19.42 0.29 5.42
CA LEU A 41 19.61 1.33 4.41
C LEU A 41 19.65 0.72 3.00
N GLU A 42 20.16 -0.50 2.91
CA GLU A 42 20.28 -1.33 1.73
C GLU A 42 18.92 -1.87 1.27
N GLY A 43 17.90 -1.91 2.13
CA GLY A 43 16.59 -2.45 1.84
C GLY A 43 16.58 -3.97 1.73
N THR A 44 17.33 -4.69 2.57
CA THR A 44 17.50 -6.15 2.52
C THR A 44 16.16 -6.87 2.56
N VAL A 45 15.26 -6.51 3.50
CA VAL A 45 13.93 -7.14 3.60
C VAL A 45 13.09 -6.83 2.38
N HIS A 46 13.07 -5.57 1.93
CA HIS A 46 12.33 -5.15 0.74
C HIS A 46 12.78 -5.91 -0.52
N ARG A 47 14.09 -6.10 -0.71
CA ARG A 47 14.63 -6.87 -1.85
C ARG A 47 14.26 -8.35 -1.76
N ALA A 48 14.25 -8.92 -0.56
CA ALA A 48 13.91 -10.32 -0.34
C ALA A 48 12.43 -10.61 -0.64
N TYR A 49 11.52 -9.72 -0.20
CA TYR A 49 10.07 -9.94 -0.29
C TYR A 49 9.44 -9.33 -1.55
N SER A 50 9.78 -8.09 -1.87
CA SER A 50 9.01 -7.25 -2.79
C SER A 50 9.71 -7.01 -4.12
N ARG A 51 11.05 -7.19 -4.15
CA ARG A 51 12.03 -6.86 -5.20
C ARG A 51 11.93 -5.44 -5.79
N GLU A 52 10.78 -5.04 -6.31
CA GLU A 52 10.56 -3.79 -7.07
C GLU A 52 9.28 -3.03 -6.68
N MET A 53 8.30 -3.68 -6.05
CA MET A 53 7.00 -3.04 -5.77
C MET A 53 7.01 -2.23 -4.47
N ALA A 54 6.46 -1.03 -4.53
CA ALA A 54 6.53 -0.07 -3.44
C ALA A 54 5.56 -0.34 -2.28
N ASP A 55 4.45 -1.05 -2.53
CA ASP A 55 3.40 -1.30 -1.53
C ASP A 55 2.74 -2.70 -1.62
N PRO A 56 3.49 -3.79 -1.51
CA PRO A 56 2.90 -5.12 -1.39
C PRO A 56 2.51 -5.46 0.06
N SER A 57 1.50 -6.31 0.20
CA SER A 57 1.09 -6.91 1.46
C SER A 57 1.29 -8.42 1.45
N PHE A 58 1.74 -8.96 2.57
CA PHE A 58 1.91 -10.39 2.80
C PHE A 58 1.09 -10.80 4.03
N LEU A 59 0.32 -11.87 3.89
CA LEU A 59 -0.34 -12.53 5.01
C LEU A 59 0.46 -13.79 5.36
N ILE A 60 0.88 -13.88 6.62
CA ILE A 60 1.68 -14.99 7.14
C ILE A 60 0.83 -15.75 8.16
N ASP A 61 0.72 -17.07 8.01
CA ASP A 61 -0.01 -17.93 8.96
C ASP A 61 0.75 -18.15 10.28
N ALA A 62 0.08 -18.83 11.21
CA ALA A 62 0.65 -19.15 12.52
C ALA A 62 1.87 -20.09 12.47
N ASP A 63 2.13 -20.75 11.33
CA ASP A 63 3.27 -21.63 11.12
C ASP A 63 4.41 -20.92 10.37
N GLY A 64 4.27 -19.61 10.11
CA GLY A 64 5.29 -18.77 9.47
C GLY A 64 5.30 -18.88 7.94
N ARG A 65 4.26 -19.41 7.30
CA ARG A 65 4.15 -19.54 5.85
C ARG A 65 3.37 -18.38 5.27
N VAL A 66 3.73 -17.95 4.06
CA VAL A 66 2.95 -16.95 3.32
C VAL A 66 1.67 -17.60 2.80
N SER A 67 0.53 -17.24 3.39
CA SER A 67 -0.79 -17.71 2.97
C SER A 67 -1.39 -16.89 1.84
N PHE A 68 -0.99 -15.61 1.74
CA PHE A 68 -1.45 -14.71 0.68
C PHE A 68 -0.42 -13.61 0.38
N TYR A 69 -0.26 -13.29 -0.90
CA TYR A 69 0.57 -12.19 -1.39
C TYR A 69 -0.27 -11.24 -2.26
N CYS A 70 -0.31 -9.97 -1.91
CA CYS A 70 -0.99 -8.92 -2.67
C CYS A 70 0.06 -7.96 -3.23
N MET A 71 0.27 -7.98 -4.55
CA MET A 71 1.29 -7.18 -5.23
C MET A 71 1.02 -5.66 -5.13
N TRP A 72 -0.27 -5.29 -5.13
CA TRP A 72 -0.77 -3.93 -4.95
C TRP A 72 -1.75 -3.94 -3.79
N THR A 73 -1.30 -3.50 -2.61
CA THR A 73 -2.11 -3.58 -1.39
C THR A 73 -3.53 -3.04 -1.63
N HIS A 74 -4.51 -3.91 -1.42
CA HIS A 74 -5.92 -3.60 -1.59
C HIS A 74 -6.69 -4.08 -0.37
N VAL A 75 -7.17 -3.11 0.42
CA VAL A 75 -7.76 -3.34 1.74
C VAL A 75 -8.90 -4.36 1.70
N PRO A 76 -9.88 -4.30 0.77
CA PRO A 76 -10.96 -5.28 0.70
C PRO A 76 -10.47 -6.71 0.47
N THR A 77 -9.56 -6.91 -0.50
CA THR A 77 -9.02 -8.24 -0.81
C THR A 77 -8.18 -8.79 0.34
N LEU A 78 -7.41 -7.94 1.02
CA LEU A 78 -6.65 -8.34 2.20
C LEU A 78 -7.57 -8.72 3.37
N ALA A 79 -8.68 -8.01 3.57
CA ALA A 79 -9.67 -8.34 4.60
C ALA A 79 -10.31 -9.71 4.33
N GLU A 80 -10.71 -10.00 3.10
CA GLU A 80 -11.23 -11.32 2.72
C GLU A 80 -10.19 -12.43 2.94
N ALA A 81 -8.92 -12.18 2.61
CA ALA A 81 -7.83 -13.14 2.84
C ALA A 81 -7.62 -13.42 4.34
N ILE A 82 -7.71 -12.39 5.18
CA ILE A 82 -7.61 -12.52 6.63
C ILE A 82 -8.79 -13.33 7.17
N ASP A 83 -10.02 -13.02 6.76
CA ASP A 83 -11.22 -13.70 7.20
C ASP A 83 -11.20 -15.19 6.82
N GLU A 84 -10.76 -15.52 5.60
CA GLU A 84 -10.59 -16.91 5.17
C GLU A 84 -9.53 -17.64 5.99
N LEU A 85 -8.37 -17.02 6.23
CA LEU A 85 -7.30 -17.62 7.04
C LEU A 85 -7.77 -17.87 8.47
N LEU A 86 -8.47 -16.92 9.08
CA LEU A 86 -9.02 -17.05 10.43
C LEU A 86 -10.12 -18.11 10.48
N GLY A 87 -10.97 -18.20 9.46
CA GLY A 87 -11.97 -19.27 9.30
C GLY A 87 -11.36 -20.67 9.21
N GLN A 88 -10.12 -20.77 8.73
CA GLN A 88 -9.32 -22.00 8.68
C GLN A 88 -8.47 -22.20 9.96
N GLY A 89 -8.77 -21.48 11.05
CA GLY A 89 -8.08 -21.63 12.33
C GLY A 89 -6.71 -20.94 12.40
N GLY A 90 -6.45 -19.98 11.51
CA GLY A 90 -5.17 -19.27 11.42
C GLY A 90 -4.03 -20.13 10.87
N ARG A 91 -4.35 -21.31 10.34
CA ARG A 91 -3.43 -22.30 9.81
C ARG A 91 -4.00 -22.92 8.55
N ALA A 92 -3.66 -22.33 7.42
CA ALA A 92 -3.78 -22.95 6.10
C ALA A 92 -3.25 -21.98 5.05
N ALA A 93 -2.53 -22.53 4.08
CA ALA A 93 -2.04 -21.83 2.91
C ALA A 93 -2.29 -22.71 1.68
N PRO A 94 -2.69 -22.14 0.53
CA PRO A 94 -2.99 -20.72 0.30
C PRO A 94 -4.47 -20.34 0.54
N VAL A 95 -4.73 -19.09 0.93
CA VAL A 95 -6.09 -18.48 0.96
C VAL A 95 -6.31 -17.61 -0.27
N LEU A 96 -7.55 -17.48 -0.76
CA LEU A 96 -7.90 -16.74 -1.98
C LEU A 96 -7.01 -17.05 -3.20
N GLY A 97 -6.55 -18.30 -3.34
CA GLY A 97 -5.64 -18.69 -4.43
C GLY A 97 -4.20 -18.18 -4.28
N GLY A 98 -3.86 -17.57 -3.14
CA GLY A 98 -2.50 -17.30 -2.66
C GLY A 98 -1.82 -16.06 -3.23
N THR A 99 -2.24 -15.54 -4.39
CA THR A 99 -1.63 -14.33 -4.94
C THR A 99 -2.61 -13.47 -5.71
N ASP A 100 -2.65 -12.18 -5.37
CA ASP A 100 -3.31 -11.14 -6.16
C ASP A 100 -2.28 -10.24 -6.85
N ARG A 101 -2.31 -10.24 -8.20
CA ARG A 101 -1.46 -9.39 -9.05
C ARG A 101 -2.26 -8.25 -9.70
N THR A 102 -3.53 -8.10 -9.35
CA THR A 102 -4.44 -7.21 -10.05
C THR A 102 -4.13 -5.76 -9.68
N PRO A 103 -3.93 -4.87 -10.67
CA PRO A 103 -3.82 -3.44 -10.39
C PRO A 103 -5.19 -2.88 -10.00
N HIS A 104 -5.36 -2.49 -8.74
CA HIS A 104 -6.61 -1.92 -8.22
C HIS A 104 -6.78 -0.44 -8.55
N LEU A 105 -6.72 -0.09 -9.83
CA LEU A 105 -6.64 1.30 -10.33
C LEU A 105 -7.77 2.20 -9.83
N PHE A 106 -8.97 1.68 -9.67
CA PHE A 106 -10.10 2.47 -9.16
C PHE A 106 -9.96 2.81 -7.67
N ALA A 107 -9.44 1.89 -6.87
CA ALA A 107 -9.10 2.17 -5.48
C ALA A 107 -7.93 3.18 -5.40
N SER A 108 -6.90 3.02 -6.24
CA SER A 108 -5.81 3.99 -6.36
C SER A 108 -6.31 5.39 -6.72
N PHE A 109 -7.31 5.51 -7.59
CA PHE A 109 -7.95 6.79 -7.91
C PHE A 109 -8.68 7.42 -6.71
N VAL A 110 -9.38 6.63 -5.88
CA VAL A 110 -10.14 7.19 -4.75
C VAL A 110 -9.25 7.51 -3.54
N ASP A 111 -8.25 6.68 -3.27
CA ASP A 111 -7.45 6.74 -2.04
C ASP A 111 -6.00 7.21 -2.25
N GLY A 112 -5.49 7.16 -3.48
CA GLY A 112 -4.09 7.42 -3.80
C GLY A 112 -3.61 8.84 -3.55
N TYR A 113 -4.51 9.81 -3.37
CA TYR A 113 -4.13 11.20 -3.12
C TYR A 113 -3.51 11.45 -1.73
N ARG A 114 -3.79 10.59 -0.74
CA ARG A 114 -3.32 10.80 0.64
C ARG A 114 -1.79 10.78 0.74
N GLY A 115 -1.13 9.87 0.01
CA GLY A 115 0.32 9.72 0.01
C GLY A 115 1.04 10.97 -0.51
N PRO A 116 0.78 11.41 -1.76
CA PRO A 116 1.38 12.62 -2.33
C PRO A 116 1.10 13.88 -1.50
N ARG A 117 -0.11 14.03 -0.92
CA ARG A 117 -0.44 15.18 -0.07
C ARG A 117 0.47 15.29 1.16
N ARG A 118 0.87 14.16 1.76
CA ARG A 118 1.83 14.14 2.87
C ARG A 118 3.20 14.65 2.45
N GLY A 119 3.58 14.38 1.21
CA GLY A 119 4.88 14.76 0.66
C GLY A 119 5.02 16.22 0.22
N GLY A 120 4.01 17.05 0.47
CA GLY A 120 4.00 18.45 0.08
C GLY A 120 3.73 18.67 -1.41
N ARG A 121 3.76 19.94 -1.84
CA ARG A 121 3.35 20.36 -3.20
C ARG A 121 4.17 19.68 -4.30
N ARG A 122 5.46 19.44 -4.05
CA ARG A 122 6.36 18.78 -5.00
C ARG A 122 6.00 17.32 -5.24
N ALA A 123 5.63 16.57 -4.20
CA ALA A 123 5.21 15.18 -4.33
C ALA A 123 3.91 15.03 -5.11
N VAL A 124 2.97 15.97 -4.94
CA VAL A 124 1.74 16.02 -5.74
C VAL A 124 2.07 16.25 -7.22
N LEU A 125 3.00 17.16 -7.52
CA LEU A 125 3.43 17.44 -8.90
C LEU A 125 4.17 16.25 -9.53
N GLU A 126 5.08 15.61 -8.81
CA GLU A 126 5.80 14.41 -9.30
C GLU A 126 4.84 13.23 -9.53
N TYR A 127 3.84 13.06 -8.67
CA TYR A 127 2.77 12.08 -8.85
C TYR A 127 1.88 12.40 -10.07
N ASP A 128 1.60 13.68 -10.33
CA ASP A 128 0.83 14.13 -11.49
C ASP A 128 1.60 13.95 -12.81
N LEU A 129 2.90 14.26 -12.80
CA LEU A 129 3.80 14.14 -13.95
C LEU A 129 4.13 12.68 -14.28
N GLY A 130 4.33 11.83 -13.26
CA GLY A 130 4.63 10.40 -13.43
C GLY A 130 3.47 9.56 -13.95
N GLY A 131 2.23 10.08 -13.89
CA GLY A 131 1.02 9.36 -14.26
C GLY A 131 0.08 10.09 -15.22
N LEU A 132 0.55 11.12 -15.95
CA LEU A 132 -0.26 11.92 -16.89
C LEU A 132 -1.59 12.43 -16.27
N GLY A 133 -1.50 13.20 -15.17
CA GLY A 133 -2.69 13.74 -14.50
C GLY A 133 -3.21 12.87 -13.34
N ALA A 134 -2.45 11.85 -12.93
CA ALA A 134 -2.83 10.93 -11.85
C ALA A 134 -3.04 11.63 -10.49
N GLY A 135 -2.36 12.74 -10.22
CA GLY A 135 -2.54 13.53 -9.00
C GLY A 135 -3.82 14.35 -9.01
N THR A 136 -4.12 14.97 -10.14
CA THR A 136 -5.38 15.70 -10.36
C THR A 136 -6.58 14.75 -10.32
N LEU A 137 -6.47 13.59 -10.99
CA LEU A 137 -7.48 12.54 -10.96
C LEU A 137 -7.68 12.01 -9.54
N SER A 138 -6.60 11.65 -8.84
CA SER A 138 -6.73 11.11 -7.47
C SER A 138 -7.24 12.14 -6.46
N PHE A 139 -6.92 13.43 -6.65
CA PHE A 139 -7.51 14.51 -5.85
C PHE A 139 -9.02 14.56 -6.01
N LEU A 140 -9.51 14.50 -7.25
CA LEU A 140 -10.94 14.50 -7.54
C LEU A 140 -11.63 13.25 -7.00
N GLY A 141 -11.02 12.08 -7.18
CA GLY A 141 -11.48 10.81 -6.61
C GLY A 141 -11.58 10.88 -5.08
N ASN A 142 -10.58 11.46 -4.41
CA ASN A 142 -10.59 11.64 -2.97
C ASN A 142 -11.68 12.60 -2.48
N LYS A 143 -11.96 13.68 -3.22
CA LYS A 143 -13.08 14.60 -2.92
C LYS A 143 -14.44 13.93 -3.08
N LEU A 144 -14.57 13.02 -4.04
CA LEU A 144 -15.80 12.25 -4.30
C LEU A 144 -15.89 10.96 -3.48
N LYS A 145 -14.92 10.69 -2.59
CA LYS A 145 -14.85 9.47 -1.78
C LYS A 145 -16.17 9.08 -1.08
N PRO A 146 -16.97 9.99 -0.49
CA PRO A 146 -18.23 9.60 0.15
C PRO A 146 -19.21 8.88 -0.78
N VAL A 147 -19.15 9.17 -2.08
CA VAL A 147 -20.01 8.56 -3.11
C VAL A 147 -19.33 7.36 -3.77
N LEU A 148 -18.01 7.42 -3.95
CA LEU A 148 -17.25 6.38 -4.67
C LEU A 148 -16.76 5.23 -3.78
N ALA A 149 -16.72 5.41 -2.47
CA ALA A 149 -16.21 4.41 -1.51
C ALA A 149 -16.88 3.03 -1.66
N PRO A 150 -18.21 2.89 -1.84
CA PRO A 150 -18.82 1.58 -2.03
C PRO A 150 -18.29 0.80 -3.24
N LEU A 151 -17.86 1.51 -4.29
CA LEU A 151 -17.28 0.90 -5.49
C LEU A 151 -15.78 0.63 -5.33
N ALA A 152 -15.06 1.49 -4.59
CA ALA A 152 -13.64 1.32 -4.29
C ALA A 152 -13.37 0.21 -3.25
N LEU A 153 -14.37 -0.11 -2.41
CA LEU A 153 -14.28 -1.15 -1.39
C LEU A 153 -14.69 -2.54 -1.90
N ARG A 154 -14.89 -2.72 -3.21
CA ARG A 154 -15.19 -4.04 -3.78
C ARG A 154 -13.91 -4.84 -3.92
N SER A 155 -13.89 -6.07 -3.44
CA SER A 155 -12.77 -7.02 -3.62
C SER A 155 -12.49 -7.34 -5.09
N THR A 156 -13.53 -7.34 -5.93
CA THR A 156 -13.38 -7.51 -7.39
C THR A 156 -13.25 -6.16 -8.09
N PRO A 157 -12.13 -5.89 -8.78
CA PRO A 157 -11.93 -4.65 -9.51
C PRO A 157 -12.93 -4.50 -10.68
N LEU A 158 -13.25 -3.25 -11.01
CA LEU A 158 -14.11 -2.93 -12.14
C LEU A 158 -13.42 -3.37 -13.43
N ARG A 159 -13.99 -4.35 -14.14
CA ARG A 159 -13.51 -4.74 -15.47
C ARG A 159 -13.72 -3.57 -16.43
N GLY A 160 -12.61 -3.06 -17.00
CA GLY A 160 -12.71 -2.26 -18.22
C GLY A 160 -13.36 -3.11 -19.30
N ARG A 161 -14.42 -2.60 -19.93
CA ARG A 161 -14.95 -3.23 -21.15
C ARG A 161 -13.83 -3.15 -22.21
N SER A 162 -13.27 -4.31 -22.54
CA SER A 162 -12.45 -4.54 -23.73
C SER A 162 -13.28 -4.35 -25.00
#